data_AF-A0A944TDQ8-F1
#
_entry.id   AF-A0A944TDQ8-F1
#
_cell.length_a   1.000
_cell.length_b   1.000
_cell.length_c   1.000
_cell.angle_alpha   90.00
_cell.angle_beta   90.00
_cell.angle_gamma   90.00
#
_symmetry.space_group_name_H-M   'P 1'
#
loop_
_entity.id
_entity.type
_entity.pdbx_description
1 polymer ?
#
loop_
_entity_poly.entity_id
_entity_poly.type
_entity_poly.pdbx_seq_one_letter_code
_entity_poly.pdbx_strand_id
1 'polypeptide(L)'
;SGIPNQDAAVQESMGPIVDRNREYLGQSDSAIIAWRRRIIEMAKNLSAGEEPAEAHHPEWYNVRSCSTLLRRDEDWQEGTAWLRAGGEVPKAAE
;
A
#
# COMPACT_ATOMS: atom_id res chain seq x y z
N SER A 1 -1.89 -1.65 -23.62
CA SER A 1 -2.19 -3.03 -23.18
C SER A 1 -1.18 -3.37 -22.09
N GLY A 2 -1.58 -3.36 -20.83
CA GLY A 2 -0.67 -3.54 -19.69
C GLY A 2 -1.45 -3.71 -18.37
N ILE A 3 -0.72 -4.02 -17.30
CA ILE A 3 -1.27 -4.29 -15.95
C ILE A 3 -2.26 -3.21 -15.47
N PRO A 4 -1.98 -1.89 -15.62
CA PRO A 4 -2.90 -0.85 -15.14
C PRO A 4 -4.28 -0.91 -15.80
N ASN A 5 -4.37 -1.28 -17.08
CA ASN A 5 -5.65 -1.37 -17.77
C ASN A 5 -6.44 -2.62 -17.34
N GLN A 6 -5.77 -3.70 -16.96
CA GLN A 6 -6.43 -4.90 -16.43
C GLN A 6 -7.02 -4.61 -15.05
N ASP A 7 -6.23 -3.96 -14.18
CA ASP A 7 -6.68 -3.58 -12.83
C ASP A 7 -7.83 -2.56 -12.89
N ALA A 8 -7.72 -1.56 -13.77
CA ALA A 8 -8.77 -0.57 -13.98
C ALA A 8 -10.08 -1.21 -14.46
N ALA A 9 -10.01 -2.12 -15.44
CA ALA A 9 -11.20 -2.83 -15.93
C ALA A 9 -11.89 -3.62 -14.81
N VAL A 10 -11.13 -4.31 -13.95
CA VAL A 10 -11.69 -5.02 -12.79
C VAL A 10 -12.31 -4.04 -11.79
N GLN A 11 -11.63 -2.96 -11.41
CA GLN A 11 -12.17 -1.97 -10.47
C GLN A 11 -13.44 -1.28 -11.00
N GLU A 12 -13.43 -0.82 -12.24
CA GLU A 12 -14.57 -0.14 -12.86
C GLU A 12 -15.79 -1.05 -12.97
N SER A 13 -15.58 -2.34 -13.24
CA SER A 13 -16.66 -3.33 -13.34
C SER A 13 -17.45 -3.52 -12.04
N MET A 14 -16.89 -3.15 -10.88
CA MET A 14 -17.57 -3.28 -9.60
C MET A 14 -18.66 -2.20 -9.40
N GLY A 15 -18.64 -1.15 -10.22
CA GLY A 15 -19.55 -0.01 -10.14
C GLY A 15 -19.13 1.04 -9.10
N PRO A 16 -19.87 2.16 -9.01
CA PRO A 16 -19.48 3.31 -8.17
C PRO A 16 -19.40 2.99 -6.68
N ILE A 17 -20.33 2.16 -6.17
CA ILE A 17 -20.35 1.67 -4.79
C ILE A 17 -20.73 0.19 -4.82
N VAL A 18 -19.84 -0.66 -4.31
CA VAL A 18 -20.00 -2.11 -4.27
C VAL A 18 -20.79 -2.53 -3.04
N ASP A 19 -21.85 -3.31 -3.20
CA ASP A 19 -22.48 -4.00 -2.08
C ASP A 19 -21.59 -5.15 -1.58
N ARG A 20 -21.01 -4.97 -0.38
CA ARG A 20 -20.09 -5.92 0.24
C ARG A 20 -20.80 -6.88 1.21
N ASN A 21 -22.11 -6.79 1.41
CA ASN A 21 -22.84 -7.62 2.38
C ASN A 21 -22.83 -9.12 2.05
N ARG A 22 -22.53 -9.46 0.80
CA ARG A 22 -22.47 -10.84 0.29
C ARG A 22 -21.06 -11.29 -0.07
N GLU A 23 -20.06 -10.49 0.28
CA GLU A 23 -18.67 -10.78 -0.05
C GLU A 23 -18.11 -11.86 0.90
N TYR A 24 -17.47 -12.88 0.34
CA TYR A 24 -16.77 -13.92 1.07
C TYR A 24 -15.27 -13.76 0.88
N LEU A 25 -14.59 -13.32 1.93
CA LEU A 25 -13.14 -13.11 1.93
C LEU A 25 -12.42 -14.37 2.43
N GLY A 26 -11.43 -14.82 1.66
CA GLY A 26 -10.59 -15.97 1.96
C GLY A 26 -9.31 -15.58 2.71
N GLN A 27 -8.43 -16.55 2.94
CA GLN A 27 -7.16 -16.33 3.63
C GLN A 27 -6.26 -15.32 2.92
N SER A 28 -6.25 -15.32 1.58
CA SER A 28 -5.49 -14.38 0.75
C SER A 28 -5.90 -12.92 0.94
N ASP A 29 -7.10 -12.67 1.45
CA ASP A 29 -7.66 -11.32 1.60
C ASP A 29 -7.32 -10.69 2.95
N SER A 30 -6.40 -11.28 3.72
CA SER A 30 -6.03 -10.82 5.06
C SER A 30 -5.65 -9.33 5.11
N ALA A 31 -4.93 -8.83 4.10
CA ALA A 31 -4.57 -7.42 4.00
C ALA A 31 -5.81 -6.53 3.79
N ILE A 32 -6.76 -6.95 2.94
CA ILE A 32 -8.02 -6.23 2.70
C ILE A 32 -8.84 -6.18 3.99
N ILE A 33 -8.92 -7.29 4.72
CA ILE A 33 -9.63 -7.38 6.00
C ILE A 33 -9.03 -6.41 7.02
N ALA A 34 -7.70 -6.45 7.20
CA ALA A 34 -7.01 -5.57 8.15
C ALA A 34 -7.18 -4.09 7.79
N TRP A 35 -7.02 -3.75 6.51
CA TRP A 35 -7.18 -2.38 6.01
C TRP A 35 -8.58 -1.84 6.26
N ARG A 36 -9.62 -2.60 5.90
CA ARG A 36 -11.01 -2.16 6.08
C ARG A 36 -11.37 -1.97 7.55
N ARG A 37 -10.92 -2.87 8.44
CA ARG A 37 -11.11 -2.72 9.89
C ARG A 37 -10.50 -1.40 10.39
N ARG A 38 -9.25 -1.11 10.01
CA ARG A 38 -8.55 0.12 10.39
C ARG A 38 -9.29 1.37 9.90
N ILE A 39 -9.70 1.42 8.63
CA ILE A 39 -10.40 2.59 8.05
C ILE A 39 -11.75 2.83 8.72
N ILE A 40 -12.52 1.77 8.99
CA ILE A 40 -13.81 1.89 9.69
C ILE A 40 -13.63 2.40 11.11
N GLU A 41 -12.62 1.90 11.82
CA GLU A 41 -12.27 2.36 13.16
C GLU A 41 -11.85 3.84 13.16
N MET A 42 -10.97 4.25 12.24
CA MET A 42 -10.57 5.66 12.09
C MET A 42 -11.77 6.56 11.81
N ALA A 43 -12.70 6.14 10.95
CA ALA A 43 -13.92 6.92 10.68
C ALA A 43 -14.81 7.06 11.92
N LYS A 44 -14.93 6.02 12.74
CA LYS A 44 -15.68 6.06 14.01
C LYS A 44 -15.01 6.98 15.02
N ASN A 45 -13.70 6.86 15.20
CA ASN A 45 -12.94 7.70 16.12
C ASN A 45 -13.02 9.17 15.70
N LEU A 46 -12.89 9.44 14.40
CA LEU A 46 -13.05 10.79 13.85
C LEU A 46 -14.45 11.36 14.15
N SER A 47 -15.51 10.55 14.05
CA SER A 47 -16.87 10.98 14.42
C SER A 47 -17.03 11.29 15.91
N ALA A 48 -16.15 10.75 16.76
CA ALA A 48 -16.07 11.04 18.19
C ALA A 48 -15.12 12.21 18.51
N GLY A 49 -14.51 12.84 17.50
CA GLY A 49 -13.56 13.96 17.65
C GLY A 49 -12.11 13.55 17.80
N GLU A 50 -11.77 12.28 17.62
CA GLU A 50 -10.39 11.77 17.66
C GLU A 50 -9.83 11.67 16.23
N GLU A 51 -8.95 12.59 15.85
CA GLU A 51 -8.33 12.58 14.53
C GLU A 51 -7.31 11.44 14.37
N PRO A 52 -7.23 10.79 13.19
CA PRO A 52 -6.22 9.77 12.93
C PRO A 52 -4.83 10.38 12.85
N ALA A 53 -3.84 9.72 13.47
CA ALA A 53 -2.44 10.15 13.47
C ALA A 53 -1.92 10.32 12.02
N GLU A 54 -2.37 9.45 11.13
CA GLU A 54 -2.13 9.46 9.69
C GLU A 54 -2.28 10.86 9.04
N ALA A 55 -3.27 11.66 9.46
CA ALA A 55 -3.48 12.99 8.89
C ALA A 55 -2.35 13.99 9.22
N HIS A 56 -1.60 13.72 10.29
CA HIS A 56 -0.56 14.60 10.84
C HIS A 56 0.87 14.12 10.53
N HIS A 57 1.02 12.98 9.85
CA HIS A 57 2.31 12.36 9.54
C HIS A 57 2.54 12.24 8.03
N PRO A 58 2.71 13.35 7.28
CA PRO A 58 2.92 13.33 5.83
C PRO A 58 4.16 12.52 5.41
N GLU A 59 5.16 12.41 6.28
CA GLU A 59 6.37 11.62 6.06
C GLU A 59 6.09 10.12 5.91
N TRP A 60 5.01 9.59 6.51
CA TRP A 60 4.62 8.20 6.36
C TRP A 60 4.21 7.85 4.92
N TYR A 61 3.81 8.85 4.13
CA TYR A 61 3.40 8.70 2.73
C TYR A 61 4.54 8.96 1.74
N ASN A 62 5.74 9.28 2.22
CA ASN A 62 6.92 9.45 1.38
C ASN A 62 7.52 8.09 0.97
N VAL A 63 6.69 7.26 0.34
CA VAL A 63 7.04 5.95 -0.18
C VAL A 63 7.10 6.03 -1.71
N ARG A 64 8.12 5.41 -2.29
CA ARG A 64 8.32 5.33 -3.74
C ARG A 64 8.63 3.89 -4.13
N SER A 65 8.02 3.44 -5.22
CA SER A 65 8.39 2.18 -5.84
C SER A 65 9.83 2.27 -6.33
N CYS A 66 10.63 1.26 -6.04
CA CYS A 66 11.99 1.13 -6.52
C CYS A 66 12.20 -0.28 -7.08
N SER A 67 13.17 -0.40 -7.97
CA SER A 67 13.66 -1.68 -8.46
C SER A 67 15.18 -1.59 -8.49
N THR A 68 15.85 -2.65 -8.05
CA THR A 68 17.30 -2.74 -8.06
C THR A 68 17.73 -4.15 -8.39
N LEU A 69 18.96 -4.28 -8.89
CA LEU A 69 19.62 -5.56 -9.11
C LEU A 69 20.57 -5.81 -7.95
N LEU A 70 20.40 -6.95 -7.30
CA LEU A 70 21.30 -7.41 -6.25
C LEU A 70 22.08 -8.61 -6.76
N ARG A 71 23.22 -8.89 -6.11
CA ARG A 71 23.91 -10.15 -6.35
C ARG A 71 23.03 -11.30 -5.85
N ARG A 72 23.14 -12.46 -6.49
CA ARG A 72 22.28 -13.62 -6.20
C ARG A 72 22.37 -14.09 -4.75
N ASP A 73 23.52 -13.91 -4.14
CA ASP A 73 23.88 -14.33 -2.78
C ASP A 73 23.69 -13.24 -1.72
N GLU A 74 23.22 -12.06 -2.13
CA GLU A 74 23.00 -10.92 -1.24
C GLU A 74 21.59 -10.94 -0.65
N ASP A 75 21.46 -10.68 0.66
CA ASP A 75 20.16 -10.51 1.30
C ASP A 75 19.47 -9.25 0.80
N TRP A 76 18.20 -9.35 0.45
CA TRP A 76 17.49 -8.23 -0.17
C TRP A 76 17.23 -7.08 0.81
N GLN A 77 17.12 -7.34 2.11
CA GLN A 77 16.89 -6.28 3.10
C GLN A 77 18.17 -5.48 3.34
N GLU A 78 19.32 -6.17 3.39
CA GLU A 78 20.63 -5.55 3.53
C GLU A 78 21.04 -4.82 2.24
N GLY A 79 20.96 -5.49 1.08
CA GLY A 79 21.33 -4.92 -0.22
C GLY A 79 20.43 -3.78 -0.69
N THR A 80 19.23 -3.63 -0.12
CA THR A 80 18.32 -2.49 -0.37
C THR A 80 18.24 -1.50 0.79
N ALA A 81 19.09 -1.60 1.82
CA ALA A 81 19.01 -0.70 2.97
C ALA A 81 19.09 0.79 2.58
N TRP A 82 19.83 1.11 1.52
CA TRP A 82 19.94 2.46 0.94
C TRP A 82 18.65 2.98 0.27
N LEU A 83 17.70 2.10 -0.06
CA LEU A 83 16.39 2.48 -0.62
C LEU A 83 15.35 2.85 0.45
N ARG A 84 15.64 2.60 1.73
CA ARG A 84 14.73 2.96 2.81
C ARG A 84 14.74 4.48 3.00
N ALA A 85 13.54 5.05 3.21
CA ALA A 85 13.28 6.48 3.14
C ALA A 85 14.31 7.34 3.89
N GLY A 86 14.86 8.35 3.21
CA GLY A 86 15.78 9.35 3.78
C GLY A 86 17.27 9.13 3.50
N GLY A 87 17.67 8.06 2.83
CA GLY A 87 19.05 7.82 2.38
C GLY A 87 19.41 8.54 1.07
N GLU A 88 20.71 8.79 0.85
CA GLU A 88 21.23 9.23 -0.45
C GLU A 88 20.94 8.15 -1.51
N VAL A 89 20.33 8.53 -2.63
CA VAL A 89 20.11 7.65 -3.77
C VAL A 89 21.45 7.50 -4.51
N PRO A 90 22.10 6.32 -4.51
CA PRO A 90 23.29 6.08 -5.31
C PRO A 90 22.96 6.33 -6.78
N LYS A 91 23.90 6.93 -7.53
CA LYS A 91 23.76 7.02 -8.98
C LYS A 91 23.58 5.60 -9.52
N ALA A 92 22.48 5.37 -10.23
CA ALA A 92 22.26 4.11 -10.94
C ALA A 92 23.50 3.82 -11.79
N ALA A 93 24.07 2.62 -11.63
CA ALA A 93 25.11 2.15 -12.51
C ALA A 93 24.52 2.02 -13.92
N GLU A 94 25.22 2.58 -14.91
CA GLU A 94 24.97 2.38 -16.34
C GLU A 94 25.07 0.90 -16.73
#